data_AF-A0A3M9M286-F1
#
_entry.id   AF-A0A3M9M286-F1
#
_cell.length_a   1.000
_cell.length_b   1.000
_cell.length_c   1.000
_cell.angle_alpha   90.00
_cell.angle_beta   90.00
_cell.angle_gamma   90.00
#
_symmetry.space_group_name_H-M   'P 1'
#
loop_
_entity.id
_entity.type
_entity.pdbx_description
1 polymer ?
#
loop_
_entity_poly.entity_id
_entity_poly.type
_entity_poly.pdbx_seq_one_letter_code
_entity_poly.pdbx_strand_id
1 'polypeptide(L)'
;MGVQIPPRAREAGFRTSRQWGDKLRQRGDLHKRSVTTWSSRTVLVCRSSWTQVRGGAVAEASEVLAAFGARVAELRRARGMSQADLASASGVDRVSISRVERGL
;
A
#
# COMPACT_ATOMS: atom_id res chain seq x y z
N MET A 1 -3.93 -14.21 28.77
CA MET A 1 -4.46 -12.84 28.56
C MET A 1 -5.69 -12.95 27.66
N GLY A 2 -6.87 -12.57 28.17
CA GLY A 2 -8.16 -12.83 27.53
C GLY A 2 -8.53 -11.76 26.51
N VAL A 3 -8.94 -12.19 25.32
CA VAL A 3 -9.42 -11.30 24.25
C VAL A 3 -10.76 -10.70 24.68
N GLN A 4 -10.84 -9.38 24.86
CA GLN A 4 -12.10 -8.70 25.19
C GLN A 4 -13.06 -8.75 23.99
N ILE A 5 -14.35 -8.99 24.25
CA ILE A 5 -15.38 -9.03 23.21
C ILE A 5 -15.65 -7.58 22.76
N PRO A 6 -15.47 -7.24 21.46
CA PRO A 6 -15.82 -5.92 20.97
C PRO A 6 -17.35 -5.73 20.94
N PRO A 7 -17.86 -4.49 21.10
CA PRO A 7 -19.30 -4.21 21.20
C PRO A 7 -20.10 -4.72 20.00
N ARG A 8 -19.55 -4.63 18.78
CA ARG A 8 -20.16 -5.19 17.55
C ARG A 8 -20.39 -6.70 17.60
N ALA A 9 -19.57 -7.44 18.35
CA ALA A 9 -19.75 -8.88 18.51
C ALA A 9 -20.88 -9.19 19.52
N ARG A 10 -21.14 -8.31 20.49
CA ARG A 10 -22.28 -8.47 21.40
C ARG A 10 -23.61 -8.28 20.67
N GLU A 11 -23.67 -7.29 19.78
CA GLU A 11 -24.82 -7.03 18.90
C GLU A 11 -25.10 -8.21 17.95
N ALA A 12 -24.05 -8.89 17.48
CA ALA A 12 -24.13 -10.10 16.68
C ALA A 12 -24.42 -11.39 17.49
N GLY A 13 -24.74 -11.27 18.79
CA GLY A 13 -25.16 -12.38 19.65
C GLY A 13 -24.03 -13.16 20.33
N PHE A 14 -22.76 -12.73 20.24
CA PHE A 14 -21.65 -13.42 20.90
C PHE A 14 -21.60 -13.07 22.39
N ARG A 15 -21.84 -14.08 23.25
CA ARG A 15 -21.96 -13.89 24.70
C ARG A 15 -20.62 -13.99 25.44
N THR A 16 -19.64 -14.68 24.86
CA THR A 16 -18.35 -14.91 25.52
C THR A 16 -17.15 -14.71 24.58
N SER A 17 -16.00 -14.35 25.15
CA SER A 17 -14.73 -14.19 24.43
C SER A 17 -14.27 -15.45 23.73
N ARG A 18 -14.61 -16.63 24.27
CA ARG A 18 -14.31 -17.92 23.63
C ARG A 18 -15.09 -18.09 22.33
N GLN A 19 -16.40 -17.81 22.38
CA GLN A 19 -17.29 -17.96 21.22
C GLN A 19 -16.89 -17.05 20.05
N TRP A 20 -16.42 -15.83 20.34
CA TRP A 20 -15.87 -14.93 19.32
C TRP A 20 -14.51 -15.39 18.80
N GLY A 21 -13.62 -15.83 19.70
CA GLY A 21 -12.30 -16.35 19.35
C GLY A 21 -12.35 -17.61 18.46
N ASP A 22 -13.29 -18.51 18.72
CA ASP A 22 -13.48 -19.73 17.92
C ASP A 22 -14.01 -19.41 16.52
N LYS A 23 -14.90 -18.41 16.39
CA LYS A 23 -15.37 -17.93 15.08
C LYS A 23 -14.26 -17.28 14.25
N LEU A 24 -13.36 -16.52 14.88
CA LEU A 24 -12.19 -15.95 14.20
C LEU A 24 -11.19 -17.03 13.77
N ARG A 25 -11.03 -18.07 14.60
CA ARG A 25 -10.18 -19.23 14.29
C ARG A 25 -10.74 -20.03 13.10
N GLN A 26 -12.06 -20.20 13.01
CA GLN A 26 -12.72 -20.86 11.88
C GLN A 26 -12.65 -20.04 10.58
N ARG A 27 -12.46 -18.71 10.65
CA ARG A 27 -12.28 -17.86 9.46
C ARG A 27 -10.84 -17.75 8.96
N GLY A 28 -9.87 -18.38 9.62
CA GLY A 28 -8.45 -18.32 9.22
C GLY A 28 -7.77 -16.97 9.53
N ASP A 29 -8.41 -16.08 10.29
CA ASP A 29 -7.97 -14.70 10.53
C ASP A 29 -7.12 -14.53 11.80
N LEU A 30 -6.22 -15.47 12.08
CA LEU A 30 -5.24 -15.36 13.17
C LEU A 30 -3.81 -15.61 12.67
N HIS A 31 -3.34 -14.75 11.78
CA HIS A 31 -1.91 -14.58 11.59
C HIS A 31 -1.39 -13.70 12.74
N LYS A 32 -0.65 -14.33 13.66
CA LYS A 32 -0.01 -13.68 14.81
C LYS A 32 0.83 -12.48 14.32
N ARG A 33 0.35 -11.26 14.52
CA ARG A 33 1.16 -10.05 14.45
C ARG A 33 1.24 -9.49 15.86
N SER A 34 2.42 -9.63 16.47
CA SER A 34 2.81 -8.91 17.66
C SER A 34 2.68 -7.42 17.39
N VAL A 35 1.75 -6.78 18.09
CA VAL A 35 1.59 -5.32 18.12
C VAL A 35 2.61 -4.76 19.10
N THR A 36 3.59 -4.02 18.61
CA THR A 36 4.19 -2.92 19.37
C THR A 36 3.64 -1.62 18.81
N THR A 37 3.06 -0.84 19.72
CA THR A 37 2.32 0.41 19.54
C THR A 37 3.05 1.48 18.74
N TRP A 38 2.36 2.15 17.81
CA TRP A 38 2.67 3.55 17.49
C TRP A 38 1.41 4.36 17.14
N SER A 39 1.09 5.25 18.08
CA SER A 39 0.40 6.54 18.00
C SER A 39 -0.15 7.03 16.64
N SER A 40 -1.48 7.17 16.60
CA SER A 40 -2.26 8.33 16.16
C SER A 40 -1.66 9.29 15.11
N ARG A 41 -2.00 9.07 13.84
CA ARG A 41 -2.48 10.08 12.85
C ARG A 41 -2.75 9.36 11.51
N THR A 42 -3.96 8.85 11.30
CA THR A 42 -4.29 8.11 10.07
C THR A 42 -4.45 9.07 8.90
N VAL A 43 -3.38 9.27 8.14
CA VAL A 43 -3.50 9.65 6.73
C VAL A 43 -4.12 8.45 6.03
N LEU A 44 -5.31 8.65 5.45
CA LEU A 44 -6.05 7.66 4.69
C LEU A 44 -5.33 7.45 3.35
N VAL A 45 -4.26 6.64 3.36
CA VAL A 45 -3.65 6.16 2.12
C VAL A 45 -4.56 5.06 1.59
N CYS A 46 -5.26 5.36 0.50
CA CYS A 46 -6.01 4.39 -0.29
C CYS A 46 -5.04 3.29 -0.73
N ARG A 47 -5.03 2.19 0.04
CA ARG A 47 -4.14 1.06 -0.15
C ARG A 47 -4.72 0.19 -1.27
N SER A 48 -4.59 0.67 -2.50
CA SER A 48 -4.83 -0.12 -3.70
C SER A 48 -3.89 -1.31 -3.64
N SER A 49 -4.46 -2.45 -3.25
CA SER A 49 -3.99 -3.82 -3.48
C SER A 49 -2.58 -3.95 -4.08
N TRP A 50 -1.55 -3.86 -3.24
CA TRP A 50 -0.25 -4.44 -3.58
C TRP A 50 -0.37 -5.96 -3.39
N THR A 51 -1.04 -6.63 -4.34
CA THR A 51 -0.98 -8.08 -4.46
C THR A 51 0.44 -8.46 -4.85
N GLN A 52 1.20 -8.86 -3.83
CA GLN A 52 2.06 -10.03 -3.85
C GLN A 52 2.60 -10.43 -5.23
N VAL A 53 3.71 -9.82 -5.63
CA VAL A 53 4.54 -10.34 -6.73
C VAL A 53 5.30 -11.53 -6.16
N ARG A 54 4.66 -12.71 -6.19
CA ARG A 54 5.37 -13.99 -6.14
C ARG A 54 6.31 -14.04 -7.34
N GLY A 55 7.53 -14.51 -7.10
CA GLY A 55 8.59 -14.61 -8.10
C GLY A 55 8.10 -15.14 -9.44
N GLY A 56 8.23 -14.28 -10.45
CA GLY A 56 8.32 -14.61 -11.88
C GLY A 56 9.50 -13.80 -12.40
N ALA A 57 10.23 -14.37 -13.38
CA ALA A 57 11.42 -13.84 -14.05
C ALA A 57 11.88 -12.45 -13.61
N VAL A 58 13.11 -12.31 -13.14
CA VAL A 58 13.73 -11.00 -12.89
C VAL A 58 13.59 -10.18 -14.17
N ALA A 59 12.62 -9.27 -14.21
CA ALA A 59 12.50 -8.33 -15.29
C ALA A 59 13.84 -7.61 -15.37
N GLU A 60 14.44 -7.56 -16.56
CA GLU A 60 15.71 -6.88 -16.75
C GLU A 60 15.58 -5.47 -16.20
N ALA A 61 16.64 -4.97 -15.55
CA ALA A 61 16.57 -3.68 -14.86
C ALA A 61 16.06 -2.55 -15.76
N SER A 62 16.35 -2.63 -17.07
CA SER A 62 15.85 -1.71 -18.10
C SER A 62 14.32 -1.74 -18.25
N GLU A 63 13.68 -2.91 -18.17
CA GLU A 63 12.23 -3.06 -18.26
C GLU A 63 11.54 -2.44 -17.04
N VAL A 64 12.11 -2.66 -15.85
CA VAL A 64 11.62 -2.06 -14.60
C VAL A 64 11.71 -0.54 -14.65
N LEU A 65 12.86 0.00 -15.10
CA LEU A 65 13.07 1.44 -15.24
C LEU A 65 12.13 2.06 -16.28
N ALA A 66 11.93 1.40 -17.41
CA ALA A 66 11.00 1.85 -18.45
C ALA A 66 9.55 1.88 -17.95
N ALA A 67 9.10 0.83 -17.26
CA ALA A 67 7.76 0.78 -16.67
C ALA A 67 7.56 1.86 -15.59
N PHE A 68 8.57 2.08 -14.76
CA PHE A 68 8.57 3.16 -13.77
C PHE A 68 8.44 4.54 -14.44
N GLY A 69 9.29 4.82 -15.43
CA GLY A 69 9.28 6.08 -16.18
C GLY A 69 7.92 6.35 -16.86
N ALA A 70 7.34 5.33 -17.50
CA ALA A 70 6.02 5.41 -18.11
C ALA A 70 4.96 5.78 -17.08
N ARG A 71 5.00 5.16 -15.90
CA ARG A 71 4.04 5.46 -14.82
C ARG A 71 4.18 6.88 -14.28
N VAL A 72 5.40 7.39 -14.16
CA VAL A 72 5.65 8.78 -13.76
C VAL A 72 5.05 9.74 -14.79
N ALA A 73 5.29 9.50 -16.08
CA ALA A 73 4.76 10.33 -17.16
C ALA A 73 3.23 10.35 -17.18
N GLU A 74 2.59 9.20 -17.00
CA GLU A 74 1.14 9.07 -16.90
C GLU A 74 0.57 9.91 -15.74
N LEU A 75 1.11 9.73 -14.53
CA LEU A 75 0.65 10.45 -13.34
C LEU A 75 0.86 11.97 -13.46
N ARG A 76 1.97 12.39 -14.06
CA ARG A 76 2.25 13.81 -14.32
C ARG A 76 1.20 14.41 -15.26
N ARG A 77 0.91 13.74 -16.38
CA ARG A 77 -0.11 14.18 -17.35
C ARG A 77 -1.51 14.18 -16.75
N ALA A 78 -1.84 13.17 -15.94
CA ALA A 78 -3.12 13.12 -15.23
C ALA A 78 -3.33 14.30 -14.27
N ARG A 79 -2.23 14.89 -13.77
CA ARG A 79 -2.24 16.11 -12.95
C ARG A 79 -2.17 17.41 -13.76
N GLY A 80 -2.17 17.34 -15.09
CA GLY A 80 -2.04 18.50 -15.98
C GLY A 80 -0.67 19.19 -15.90
N MET A 81 0.35 18.52 -15.38
CA MET A 81 1.67 19.12 -15.17
C MET A 81 2.57 18.91 -16.41
N SER A 82 3.34 19.93 -16.77
CA SER A 82 4.45 19.79 -17.70
C SER A 82 5.66 19.14 -17.03
N GLN A 83 6.65 18.67 -17.81
CA GLN A 83 7.91 18.17 -17.25
C GLN A 83 8.65 19.24 -16.45
N ALA A 84 8.56 20.51 -16.86
CA ALA A 84 9.17 21.63 -16.16
C ALA A 84 8.52 21.86 -14.79
N ASP A 85 7.19 21.71 -14.71
CA ASP A 85 6.47 21.86 -13.43
C ASP A 85 6.84 20.75 -12.46
N LEU A 86 6.94 19.50 -12.93
CA LEU A 86 7.39 18.38 -12.09
C LEU A 86 8.84 18.55 -11.65
N ALA A 87 9.71 19.02 -12.55
CA ALA A 87 11.12 19.29 -12.25
C ALA A 87 11.25 20.36 -11.15
N SER A 88 10.54 21.48 -11.31
CA SER A 88 10.49 22.55 -10.30
C SER A 88 9.95 22.06 -8.96
N ALA A 89 8.83 21.31 -8.96
CA ALA A 89 8.22 20.78 -7.74
C ALA A 89 9.09 19.73 -7.02
N SER A 90 9.95 19.03 -7.77
CA SER A 90 10.81 17.96 -7.22
C SER A 90 12.24 18.43 -6.94
N GLY A 91 12.59 19.69 -7.24
CA GLY A 91 13.94 20.23 -7.04
C GLY A 91 15.00 19.59 -7.95
N VAL A 92 14.61 19.11 -9.13
CA VAL A 92 15.53 18.51 -10.12
C VAL A 92 15.44 19.22 -11.46
N ASP A 93 16.41 18.97 -12.34
CA ASP A 93 16.39 19.50 -13.70
C ASP A 93 15.37 18.79 -14.61
N ARG A 94 14.83 19.52 -15.59
CA ARG A 94 13.86 19.00 -16.58
C ARG A 94 14.41 17.82 -17.39
N VAL A 95 15.70 17.84 -17.74
CA VAL A 95 16.35 16.74 -18.46
C VAL A 95 16.40 15.49 -17.60
N SER A 96 16.60 15.62 -16.29
CA SER A 96 16.54 14.48 -15.35
C SER A 96 15.15 13.85 -15.34
N ILE A 97 14.08 14.65 -15.31
CA ILE A 97 12.71 14.13 -15.45
C ILE A 97 12.52 13.41 -16.79
N SER A 98 13.02 13.98 -17.89
CA SER A 98 12.95 13.35 -19.21
C SER A 98 13.71 12.01 -19.28
N ARG A 99 14.87 11.89 -18.62
CA ARG A 99 15.61 10.62 -18.52
C ARG A 99 14.84 9.57 -17.72
N VAL A 100 14.31 9.96 -16.57
CA VAL A 100 13.45 9.10 -15.73
C VAL A 100 12.24 8.60 -16.52
N GLU A 101 11.53 9.49 -17.23
CA GLU A 101 10.35 9.10 -18.04
C GLU A 101 10.70 8.13 -19.19
N ARG A 102 11.97 8.05 -19.59
CA ARG A 102 12.48 7.11 -20.61
C ARG A 102 13.14 5.86 -20.03
N GLY A 103 13.26 5.77 -18.70
CA GLY A 103 13.94 4.65 -18.03
C GLY A 103 15.46 4.63 -18.22
N LEU A 104 16.10 5.80 -18.28
CA LEU A 104 17.54 5.98 -18.50
C LEU A 104 18.24 6.61 -17.29
#